data_AF-A0A8J1KMQ2-F1
#
_entry.id   AF-A0A8J1KMQ2-F1
#
_cell.length_a   1.000
_cell.length_b   1.000
_cell.length_c   1.000
_cell.angle_alpha   90.00
_cell.angle_beta   90.00
_cell.angle_gamma   90.00
#
_symmetry.space_group_name_H-M   'P 1'
#
loop_
_entity.id
_entity.type
_entity.pdbx_description
1 polymer ?
#
loop_
_entity_poly.entity_id
_entity_poly.type
_entity_poly.pdbx_seq_one_letter_code
_entity_poly.pdbx_strand_id
1 'polypeptide(L)'
;MFFFLQIALLCLGGLLFGSGGNALIQGGPSPLSAYALRLGPGEEILTSLVKFVQEKRLKAPFVFTCVGSVTKATIRLANSDVLNTNEIIYLKEKLEIVSLVGTLNEKAHLHISLGDKDGTTIGGHVMGDLEVFTTAEIVIGELSNLEFTREKDEHTGFLELFIRPRSENIKGV
;
A
#
# COMPACT_ATOMS: atom_id res chain seq x y z
N MET A 1 25.24 -38.56 -34.62
CA MET A 1 24.93 -37.39 -35.46
C MET A 1 23.41 -37.24 -35.52
N PHE A 2 22.84 -36.60 -34.52
CA PHE A 2 21.43 -36.18 -34.47
C PHE A 2 21.42 -34.83 -33.73
N PHE A 3 21.17 -33.77 -34.49
CA PHE A 3 21.14 -32.39 -34.01
C PHE A 3 19.80 -32.14 -33.29
N PHE A 4 19.85 -31.73 -32.03
CA PHE A 4 18.73 -31.07 -31.36
C PHE A 4 18.70 -29.61 -31.81
N LEU A 5 17.62 -29.20 -32.46
CA LEU A 5 17.35 -27.80 -32.81
C LEU A 5 16.67 -27.14 -31.61
N GLN A 6 17.44 -26.37 -30.85
CA GLN A 6 16.94 -25.52 -29.77
C GLN A 6 16.68 -24.13 -30.36
N ILE A 7 15.41 -23.82 -30.66
CA ILE A 7 15.02 -22.48 -31.08
C ILE A 7 15.02 -21.60 -29.83
N ALA A 8 16.07 -20.81 -29.67
CA ALA A 8 16.11 -19.69 -28.75
C ALA A 8 15.16 -18.60 -29.28
N LEU A 9 14.05 -18.37 -28.56
CA LEU A 9 13.19 -17.23 -28.79
C LEU A 9 13.87 -15.99 -28.20
N LEU A 10 14.66 -15.30 -29.03
CA LEU A 10 15.12 -13.94 -28.76
C LEU A 10 13.91 -13.00 -28.77
N CYS A 11 13.38 -12.68 -27.59
CA CYS A 11 12.52 -11.51 -27.43
C CYS A 11 13.37 -10.23 -27.55
N LEU A 12 13.76 -9.87 -28.77
CA LEU A 12 14.11 -8.49 -29.12
C LEU A 12 12.80 -7.70 -29.23
N GLY A 13 12.30 -7.23 -28.09
CA GLY A 13 11.28 -6.18 -28.02
C GLY A 13 11.98 -4.82 -27.98
N GLY A 14 11.94 -4.10 -29.10
CA GLY A 14 12.74 -2.92 -29.36
C GLY A 14 12.58 -1.75 -28.38
N LEU A 15 13.71 -1.10 -28.10
CA LEU A 15 13.74 0.29 -27.67
C LEU A 15 13.20 1.18 -28.81
N LEU A 16 11.99 1.70 -28.63
CA LEU A 16 11.55 2.92 -29.30
C LEU A 16 11.65 4.06 -28.30
N PHE A 17 12.74 4.82 -28.39
CA PHE A 17 12.85 6.12 -27.75
C PHE A 17 11.91 7.11 -28.45
N GLY A 18 10.73 7.31 -27.86
CA GLY A 18 9.88 8.47 -28.14
C GLY A 18 10.24 9.61 -27.19
N SER A 19 10.68 10.73 -27.74
CA SER A 19 10.82 12.01 -27.04
C SER A 19 9.44 12.58 -26.71
N GLY A 20 8.96 12.37 -25.49
CA GLY A 20 7.70 12.93 -24.98
C GLY A 20 7.42 12.34 -23.60
N GLY A 21 7.37 13.17 -22.56
CA GLY A 21 7.23 12.74 -21.18
C GLY A 21 5.94 11.97 -20.94
N ASN A 22 6.05 10.65 -20.82
CA ASN A 22 5.06 9.78 -20.18
C ASN A 22 5.84 8.93 -19.18
N ALA A 23 5.88 9.41 -17.95
CA ALA A 23 6.40 8.63 -16.84
C ALA A 23 5.53 7.36 -16.73
N LEU A 24 6.16 6.19 -16.68
CA LEU A 24 5.46 4.92 -16.71
C LEU A 24 4.60 4.78 -15.44
N ILE A 25 3.27 4.68 -15.59
CA ILE A 25 2.30 4.43 -14.49
C ILE A 25 2.31 2.94 -14.08
N GLN A 26 3.08 2.09 -14.78
CA GLN A 26 3.17 0.67 -14.55
C GLN A 26 4.62 0.25 -14.28
N GLY A 27 4.83 -0.42 -13.14
CA GLY A 27 6.06 -1.15 -12.86
C GLY A 27 6.03 -2.56 -13.48
N GLY A 28 7.19 -3.09 -13.84
CA GLY A 28 7.34 -4.50 -14.18
C GLY A 28 7.24 -5.43 -12.95
N PRO A 29 7.33 -6.75 -13.14
CA PRO A 29 7.35 -7.69 -12.01
C PRO A 29 8.53 -7.41 -11.08
N SER A 30 8.31 -7.63 -9.78
CA SER A 30 9.31 -7.40 -8.75
C SER A 30 9.39 -8.60 -7.80
N PRO A 31 10.59 -8.96 -7.32
CA PRO A 31 10.73 -9.80 -6.14
C PRO A 31 9.95 -9.21 -4.96
N LEU A 32 9.37 -10.09 -4.15
CA LEU A 32 8.63 -9.76 -2.94
C LEU A 32 9.45 -10.16 -1.72
N SER A 33 9.68 -9.21 -0.81
CA SER A 33 10.10 -9.48 0.57
C SER A 33 8.92 -9.24 1.52
N ALA A 34 8.79 -10.06 2.56
CA ALA A 34 7.73 -9.93 3.55
C ALA A 34 8.30 -9.74 4.96
N TYR A 35 7.67 -8.85 5.73
CA TYR A 35 8.01 -8.55 7.12
C TYR A 35 6.79 -8.77 8.00
N ALA A 36 6.91 -9.65 9.00
CA ALA A 36 5.86 -9.87 9.99
C ALA A 36 6.08 -8.99 11.22
N LEU A 37 5.00 -8.38 11.70
CA LEU A 37 4.94 -7.46 12.83
C LEU A 37 3.80 -7.86 13.75
N ARG A 38 3.96 -7.58 15.03
CA ARG A 38 2.85 -7.60 15.99
C ARG A 38 2.88 -6.34 16.81
N LEU A 39 1.76 -5.62 16.84
CA LEU A 39 1.53 -4.49 17.73
C LEU A 39 0.66 -4.94 18.90
N GLY A 40 0.99 -4.46 20.10
CA GLY A 40 0.29 -4.72 21.35
C GLY A 40 -0.70 -3.60 21.74
N PRO A 41 -1.47 -3.80 22.82
CA PRO A 41 -2.48 -2.86 23.28
C PRO A 41 -1.95 -1.43 23.48
N GLY A 42 -2.71 -0.44 23.01
CA GLY A 42 -2.39 0.99 23.14
C GLY A 42 -1.40 1.53 22.10
N GLU A 43 -0.80 0.68 21.28
CA GLU A 43 -0.01 1.13 20.12
C GLU A 43 -0.92 1.66 19.01
N GLU A 44 -0.48 2.69 18.30
CA GLU A 44 -1.21 3.27 17.18
C GLU A 44 -0.67 2.70 15.86
N ILE A 45 -1.55 2.07 15.07
CA ILE A 45 -1.15 1.27 13.91
C ILE A 45 -0.52 2.14 12.81
N LEU A 46 -1.11 3.28 12.45
CA LEU A 46 -0.67 4.06 11.29
C LEU A 46 0.76 4.60 11.48
N THR A 47 1.03 5.23 12.62
CA THR A 47 2.33 5.77 13.00
C THR A 47 3.37 4.67 13.15
N SER A 48 2.99 3.50 13.68
CA SER A 48 3.87 2.33 13.76
C SER A 48 4.29 1.82 12.38
N LEU A 49 3.36 1.75 11.42
CA LEU A 49 3.65 1.35 10.04
C LEU A 49 4.55 2.37 9.33
N VAL A 50 4.27 3.67 9.47
CA VAL A 50 5.10 4.74 8.88
C VAL A 50 6.52 4.68 9.45
N LYS A 51 6.66 4.55 10.78
CA LYS A 51 7.95 4.40 11.45
C LYS A 51 8.71 3.18 10.94
N PHE A 52 8.03 2.03 10.82
CA PHE A 52 8.66 0.80 10.32
C PHE A 52 9.18 0.97 8.88
N VAL A 53 8.40 1.58 7.99
CA VAL A 53 8.80 1.87 6.61
C VAL A 53 10.04 2.77 6.56
N GLN A 54 10.08 3.79 7.40
CA GLN A 54 11.24 4.70 7.50
C GLN A 54 12.49 3.99 8.02
N GLU A 55 12.37 3.23 9.12
CA GLU A 55 13.48 2.49 9.73
C GLU A 55 14.08 1.44 8.79
N LYS A 56 13.24 0.73 8.03
CA LYS A 56 13.66 -0.27 7.05
C LYS A 56 14.01 0.32 5.69
N ARG A 57 13.76 1.63 5.47
CA ARG A 57 13.99 2.34 4.21
C ARG A 57 13.30 1.67 3.01
N LEU A 58 12.07 1.19 3.24
CA LEU A 58 11.28 0.52 2.20
C LEU A 58 10.83 1.54 1.15
N LYS A 59 10.78 1.10 -0.12
CA LYS A 59 10.53 1.99 -1.26
C LYS A 59 9.21 1.72 -1.97
N ALA A 60 8.77 0.47 -2.00
CA ALA A 60 7.44 0.10 -2.50
C ALA A 60 6.70 -0.80 -1.51
N PRO A 61 6.49 -0.36 -0.25
CA PRO A 61 5.85 -1.20 0.75
C PRO A 61 4.32 -1.16 0.62
N PHE A 62 3.68 -2.23 1.05
CA PHE A 62 2.23 -2.33 1.13
C PHE A 62 1.82 -3.27 2.26
N VAL A 63 0.60 -3.09 2.78
CA VAL A 63 0.04 -4.04 3.75
C VAL A 63 -0.42 -5.28 2.99
N PHE A 64 0.24 -6.39 3.25
CA PHE A 64 -0.07 -7.70 2.64
C PHE A 64 -1.28 -8.34 3.36
N THR A 65 -1.29 -8.25 4.68
CA THR A 65 -2.44 -8.61 5.52
C THR A 65 -2.33 -7.94 6.88
N CYS A 66 -3.47 -7.79 7.53
CA CYS A 66 -3.57 -7.31 8.90
C CYS A 66 -4.86 -7.84 9.52
N VAL A 67 -4.73 -8.47 10.68
CA VAL A 67 -5.85 -8.93 11.52
C VAL A 67 -5.60 -8.47 12.95
N GLY A 68 -6.66 -8.25 13.73
CA GLY A 68 -6.52 -7.76 15.09
C GLY A 68 -7.75 -6.99 15.56
N SER A 69 -7.57 -6.12 16.55
CA SER A 69 -8.65 -5.27 17.04
C SER A 69 -8.17 -3.90 17.48
N VAL A 70 -9.06 -2.92 17.42
CA VAL A 70 -8.82 -1.53 17.84
C VAL A 70 -9.84 -1.05 18.87
N THR A 71 -9.48 -0.08 19.70
CA THR A 71 -10.38 0.58 20.67
C THR A 71 -11.09 1.81 20.09
N LYS A 72 -10.58 2.31 18.97
CA LYS A 72 -11.09 3.47 18.22
C LYS A 72 -10.50 3.46 16.81
N ALA A 73 -11.13 4.22 15.92
CA ALA A 73 -10.62 4.49 14.57
C ALA A 73 -11.23 5.79 14.03
N THR A 74 -10.46 6.57 13.28
CA THR A 74 -10.97 7.70 12.49
C THR A 74 -10.89 7.33 11.02
N ILE A 75 -12.05 7.28 10.35
CA ILE A 75 -12.13 6.91 8.93
C ILE A 75 -12.94 7.93 8.14
N ARG A 76 -12.56 8.12 6.88
CA ARG A 76 -13.27 8.94 5.91
C ARG A 76 -14.07 8.06 4.98
N LEU A 77 -15.38 8.30 4.93
CA LEU A 77 -16.32 7.57 4.08
C LEU A 77 -16.28 8.10 2.65
N ALA A 78 -16.65 7.25 1.69
CA ALA A 78 -16.89 7.67 0.32
C ALA A 78 -18.27 8.34 0.27
N ASN A 79 -18.32 9.65 0.52
CA ASN A 79 -19.56 10.41 0.44
C ASN A 79 -19.25 11.81 -0.11
N SER A 80 -18.90 11.87 -1.40
CA SER A 80 -18.77 13.10 -2.15
C SER A 80 -20.09 13.38 -2.85
N ASP A 81 -20.86 14.34 -2.35
CA ASP A 81 -21.82 15.05 -3.20
C ASP A 81 -21.18 16.33 -3.75
N VAL A 82 -21.80 16.97 -4.73
CA VAL A 82 -21.28 18.15 -5.45
C VAL A 82 -20.95 19.34 -4.51
N LEU A 83 -21.46 19.34 -3.28
CA LEU A 83 -21.37 20.42 -2.31
C LEU A 83 -20.58 20.07 -1.04
N ASN A 84 -20.26 18.80 -0.80
CA ASN A 84 -19.64 18.36 0.46
C ASN A 84 -18.33 17.59 0.27
N THR A 85 -17.37 17.88 1.16
CA THR A 85 -16.19 17.02 1.33
C THR A 85 -16.60 15.71 1.99
N ASN A 86 -15.96 14.61 1.58
CA ASN A 86 -16.16 13.27 2.14
C ASN A 86 -16.26 13.29 3.68
N GLU A 87 -17.34 12.69 4.21
CA GLU A 87 -17.61 12.62 5.65
C GLU A 87 -16.49 11.88 6.41
N ILE A 88 -16.08 12.44 7.55
CA ILE A 88 -15.14 11.80 8.48
C ILE A 88 -15.90 11.40 9.74
N ILE A 89 -15.78 10.14 10.12
CA ILE A 89 -16.41 9.60 11.32
C ILE A 89 -15.35 9.15 12.34
N TYR A 90 -15.73 9.20 13.61
CA TYR A 90 -14.88 8.86 14.75
C TYR A 90 -15.54 7.72 15.52
N LEU A 91 -14.95 6.54 15.43
CA LEU A 91 -15.43 5.34 16.11
C LEU A 91 -14.69 5.22 17.45
N LYS A 92 -15.43 5.09 18.55
CA LYS A 92 -14.88 4.94 19.91
C LYS A 92 -15.46 3.71 20.59
N GLU A 93 -15.20 2.57 19.98
CA GLU A 93 -15.64 1.26 20.44
C GLU A 93 -14.64 0.18 20.04
N LYS A 94 -14.79 -1.02 20.62
CA LYS A 94 -13.91 -2.15 20.32
C LYS A 94 -14.35 -2.79 19.01
N LEU A 95 -13.46 -2.81 18.03
CA LEU A 95 -13.74 -3.29 16.68
C LEU A 95 -12.69 -4.31 16.27
N GLU A 96 -13.11 -5.38 15.59
CA GLU A 96 -12.21 -6.31 14.91
C GLU A 96 -11.75 -5.70 13.58
N ILE A 97 -10.45 -5.76 13.31
CA ILE A 97 -9.86 -5.45 12.02
C ILE A 97 -10.13 -6.65 11.10
N VAL A 98 -11.15 -6.53 10.27
CA VAL A 98 -11.49 -7.56 9.27
C VAL A 98 -10.51 -7.51 8.11
N SER A 99 -10.06 -6.31 7.74
CA SER A 99 -9.05 -6.09 6.70
C SER A 99 -8.45 -4.70 6.85
N LEU A 100 -7.13 -4.58 6.73
CA LEU A 100 -6.42 -3.33 6.48
C LEU A 100 -5.51 -3.54 5.27
N VAL A 101 -5.70 -2.71 4.24
CA VAL A 101 -5.00 -2.84 2.95
C VAL A 101 -4.56 -1.48 2.44
N GLY A 102 -3.50 -1.48 1.65
CA GLY A 102 -3.07 -0.29 0.92
C GLY A 102 -1.56 -0.19 0.78
N THR A 103 -1.13 0.84 0.06
CA THR A 103 0.30 1.14 -0.15
C THR A 103 0.82 2.02 0.97
N LEU A 104 2.01 1.69 1.44
CA LEU A 104 2.70 2.43 2.47
C LEU A 104 3.78 3.30 1.80
N ASN A 105 3.86 4.56 2.21
CA ASN A 105 4.99 5.45 2.00
C ASN A 105 4.85 6.59 3.03
N GLU A 106 5.57 7.71 2.90
CA GLU A 106 5.43 8.85 3.83
C GLU A 106 3.98 9.37 3.93
N LYS A 107 3.18 9.19 2.87
CA LYS A 107 1.74 9.51 2.82
C LYS A 107 0.94 8.24 2.55
N ALA A 108 0.97 7.32 3.51
CA ALA A 108 0.29 6.04 3.44
C ALA A 108 -1.18 6.21 3.00
N HIS A 109 -1.61 5.34 2.09
CA HIS A 109 -2.99 5.31 1.62
C HIS A 109 -3.57 3.95 2.01
N LEU A 110 -4.25 3.94 3.15
CA LEU A 110 -4.80 2.73 3.74
C LEU A 110 -6.32 2.79 3.77
N HIS A 111 -6.95 1.67 3.47
CA HIS A 111 -8.37 1.45 3.65
C HIS A 111 -8.55 0.31 4.67
N ILE A 112 -9.59 0.43 5.49
CA ILE A 112 -9.89 -0.54 6.55
C ILE A 112 -11.35 -0.98 6.48
N SER A 113 -11.60 -2.22 6.88
CA SER A 113 -12.91 -2.74 7.24
C SER A 113 -12.87 -3.20 8.71
N LEU A 114 -13.83 -2.73 9.49
CA LEU A 114 -13.94 -2.92 10.92
C LEU A 114 -15.27 -3.59 11.24
N GLY A 115 -15.25 -4.67 12.02
CA GLY A 115 -16.43 -5.39 12.48
C GLY A 115 -16.76 -5.06 13.94
N ASP A 116 -18.03 -4.74 14.22
CA ASP A 116 -18.51 -4.53 15.59
C ASP A 116 -18.88 -5.84 16.30
N LYS A 117 -19.39 -5.72 17.54
CA LYS A 117 -19.82 -6.85 18.37
C LYS A 117 -20.95 -7.69 17.77
N ASP A 118 -21.71 -7.14 16.82
CA ASP A 118 -22.83 -7.80 16.15
C ASP A 118 -22.41 -8.33 14.76
N GLY A 119 -21.14 -8.13 14.38
CA GLY A 119 -20.60 -8.50 13.07
C GLY A 119 -20.93 -7.50 11.96
N THR A 120 -21.52 -6.35 12.29
CA THR A 120 -21.76 -5.29 11.31
C THR A 120 -20.44 -4.67 10.93
N THR A 121 -20.19 -4.56 9.62
CA THR A 121 -18.94 -4.02 9.12
C THR A 121 -19.08 -2.58 8.64
N ILE A 122 -18.16 -1.73 9.06
CA ILE A 122 -17.96 -0.39 8.50
C ILE A 122 -16.58 -0.30 7.87
N GLY A 123 -16.46 0.45 6.77
CA GLY A 123 -15.18 0.59 6.08
C GLY A 123 -15.00 1.97 5.46
N GLY A 124 -13.75 2.33 5.25
CA GLY A 124 -13.39 3.64 4.73
C GLY A 124 -11.89 3.86 4.59
N HIS A 125 -11.53 5.07 4.19
CA HIS A 125 -10.13 5.51 4.15
C HIS A 125 -9.65 5.83 5.57
N VAL A 126 -8.51 5.27 5.95
CA VAL A 126 -7.91 5.49 7.27
C VAL A 126 -7.40 6.92 7.38
N MET A 127 -7.85 7.65 8.40
CA MET A 127 -7.32 8.96 8.75
C MET A 127 -6.37 8.89 9.94
N GLY A 128 -6.53 7.89 10.83
CA GLY A 128 -5.71 7.70 12.02
C GLY A 128 -6.51 7.15 13.20
N ASP A 129 -6.01 7.40 14.40
CA ASP A 129 -6.59 6.92 15.68
C ASP A 129 -6.84 5.42 15.72
N LEU A 130 -6.01 4.61 15.05
CA LEU A 130 -6.11 3.15 15.03
C LEU A 130 -5.36 2.56 16.22
N GLU A 131 -5.89 2.76 17.43
CA GLU A 131 -5.26 2.29 18.66
C GLU A 131 -5.61 0.81 18.90
N VAL A 132 -4.60 -0.04 19.01
CA VAL A 132 -4.75 -1.48 19.19
C VAL A 132 -5.46 -1.80 20.50
N PHE A 133 -6.49 -2.66 20.43
CA PHE A 133 -7.18 -3.16 21.62
C PHE A 133 -6.47 -4.37 22.24
N THR A 134 -6.31 -5.47 21.50
CA THR A 134 -5.65 -6.68 22.03
C THR A 134 -4.36 -7.02 21.30
N THR A 135 -4.39 -7.05 19.97
CA THR A 135 -3.25 -7.32 19.09
C THR A 135 -3.56 -6.77 17.70
N ALA A 136 -2.53 -6.43 16.94
CA ALA A 136 -2.60 -6.30 15.50
C ALA A 136 -1.43 -7.07 14.88
N GLU A 137 -1.74 -8.10 14.10
CA GLU A 137 -0.79 -8.97 13.41
C GLU A 137 -0.73 -8.53 11.96
N ILE A 138 0.42 -8.01 11.55
CA ILE A 138 0.57 -7.29 10.27
C ILE A 138 1.70 -7.92 9.48
N VAL A 139 1.45 -8.17 8.20
CA VAL A 139 2.50 -8.52 7.24
C VAL A 139 2.64 -7.38 6.24
N ILE A 140 3.84 -6.83 6.12
CA ILE A 140 4.20 -5.83 5.12
C ILE A 140 4.94 -6.51 3.99
N GLY A 141 4.49 -6.30 2.75
CA GLY A 141 5.22 -6.66 1.55
C GLY A 141 6.07 -5.49 1.05
N GLU A 142 7.23 -5.77 0.46
CA GLU A 142 8.08 -4.82 -0.26
C GLU A 142 8.36 -5.36 -1.67
N LEU A 143 8.09 -4.56 -2.69
CA LEU A 143 8.44 -4.85 -4.08
C LEU A 143 9.83 -4.27 -4.39
N SER A 144 10.87 -5.08 -4.22
CA SER A 144 12.27 -4.63 -4.18
C SER A 144 12.80 -3.94 -5.44
N ASN A 145 12.19 -4.15 -6.61
CA ASN A 145 12.57 -3.50 -7.86
C ASN A 145 11.80 -2.22 -8.14
N LEU A 146 10.87 -1.82 -7.27
CA LEU A 146 9.99 -0.68 -7.49
C LEU A 146 10.18 0.39 -6.41
N GLU A 147 9.69 1.59 -6.71
CA GLU A 147 9.55 2.70 -5.79
C GLU A 147 8.16 3.33 -5.96
N PHE A 148 7.46 3.55 -4.85
CA PHE A 148 6.14 4.16 -4.78
C PHE A 148 6.28 5.61 -4.31
N THR A 149 5.95 6.55 -5.19
CA THR A 149 5.86 7.98 -4.87
C THR A 149 4.42 8.46 -4.97
N ARG A 150 4.18 9.69 -4.52
CA ARG A 150 2.87 10.34 -4.58
C ARG A 150 3.02 11.68 -5.29
N GLU A 151 2.43 11.78 -6.48
CA GLU A 151 2.56 12.94 -7.36
C GLU A 151 1.22 13.55 -7.66
N LYS A 152 1.22 14.87 -7.89
CA LYS A 152 -0.02 15.58 -8.23
C LYS A 152 -0.50 15.11 -9.60
N ASP A 153 -1.68 14.52 -9.62
CA ASP A 153 -2.40 14.18 -10.84
C ASP A 153 -3.34 15.34 -11.19
N GLU A 154 -3.22 15.90 -12.38
CA GLU A 154 -4.04 17.03 -12.82
C GLU A 154 -5.50 16.63 -13.08
N HIS A 155 -5.76 15.35 -13.40
CA HIS A 155 -7.12 14.86 -13.66
C HIS A 155 -7.91 14.66 -12.37
N THR A 156 -7.26 14.13 -11.33
CA THR A 156 -7.94 13.88 -10.04
C THR A 156 -7.80 15.05 -9.08
N GLY A 157 -6.76 15.88 -9.24
CA GLY A 157 -6.42 16.96 -8.32
C GLY A 157 -5.74 16.48 -7.03
N PHE A 158 -5.52 15.18 -6.87
CA PHE A 158 -4.95 14.56 -5.68
C PHE A 158 -3.50 14.10 -5.90
N LEU A 159 -2.87 13.67 -4.80
CA LEU A 159 -1.56 13.02 -4.86
C LEU A 159 -1.74 11.52 -5.09
N GLU A 160 -1.61 11.11 -6.35
CA GLU A 160 -1.83 9.73 -6.78
C GLU A 160 -0.55 8.90 -6.72
N LEU A 161 -0.72 7.58 -6.65
CA LEU A 161 0.39 6.64 -6.66
C LEU A 161 1.13 6.72 -8.00
N PHE A 162 2.44 6.91 -7.93
CA PHE A 162 3.34 6.80 -9.07
C PHE A 162 4.33 5.66 -8.83
N ILE A 163 4.53 4.81 -9.83
CA ILE A 163 5.35 3.59 -9.72
C ILE A 163 6.59 3.73 -10.61
N ARG A 164 7.78 3.62 -10.01
CA ARG A 164 9.05 3.72 -10.75
C ARG A 164 9.91 2.47 -10.57
N PRO A 165 10.73 2.09 -11.57
CA PRO A 165 11.82 1.15 -11.35
C PRO A 165 12.84 1.72 -10.36
N ARG A 166 13.31 0.89 -9.43
CA ARG A 166 14.37 1.26 -8.48
C ARG A 166 15.72 1.26 -9.18
N SER A 167 16.34 2.44 -9.27
CA SER A 167 17.58 2.69 -10.02
C SER A 167 18.79 1.89 -9.51
N GLU A 168 18.78 1.43 -8.26
CA GLU A 168 19.83 0.60 -7.67
C GLU A 168 19.96 -0.78 -8.33
N ASN A 169 18.91 -1.29 -8.99
CA ASN A 169 18.89 -2.61 -9.63
C ASN A 169 19.13 -2.55 -11.16
N ILE A 170 19.32 -1.36 -11.73
CA ILE A 170 19.54 -1.17 -13.17
C ILE A 170 21.02 -1.42 -13.57
N LYS A 171 21.95 -1.43 -12.61
CA LYS A 171 23.40 -1.63 -12.86
C LYS A 171 23.83 -3.10 -13.01
N GLY A 172 22.89 -4.03 -13.15
CA GLY A 172 23.14 -5.48 -13.12
C GLY A 172 22.71 -6.25 -14.38
N VAL A 173 22.53 -5.59 -15.52
CA VAL A 173 22.35 -6.23 -16.83
C VAL A 173 23.54 -5.89 -17.72
#